data_AF-A0A2R6QXS2-F1
#
_entry.id   AF-A0A2R6QXS2-F1
#
_cell.length_a   1.000
_cell.length_b   1.000
_cell.length_c   1.000
_cell.angle_alpha   90.00
_cell.angle_beta   90.00
_cell.angle_gamma   90.00
#
_symmetry.space_group_name_H-M   'P 1'
#
loop_
_entity.id
_entity.type
_entity.pdbx_description
1 polymer ?
#
loop_
_entity_poly.entity_id
_entity_poly.type
_entity_poly.pdbx_seq_one_letter_code
_entity_poly.pdbx_strand_id
1 'polypeptide(L)'
;MKGAALVAIGASIGNLLQGWDNATIAGAVVYITKELNLETTVEGLVVAMSLIGATLITTCSGPISDWLGRRPMLITSSVFYFVSGLVMLWSPNVYVLLVARLLDGFGIGLAVTLVPVYIS
;
A
#
# COMPACT_ATOMS: atom_id res chain seq x y z
N MET A 1 -30.05 -0.55 -5.38
CA MET A 1 -29.21 0.59 -5.84
C MET A 1 -28.42 1.27 -4.71
N LYS A 2 -29.00 1.61 -3.55
CA LYS A 2 -28.25 2.28 -2.46
C LYS A 2 -27.04 1.49 -1.90
N GLY A 3 -27.12 0.15 -1.86
CA GLY A 3 -26.02 -0.71 -1.39
C GLY A 3 -24.81 -0.75 -2.33
N ALA A 4 -25.05 -0.78 -3.65
CA ALA A 4 -23.97 -0.78 -4.65
C ALA A 4 -23.17 0.53 -4.64
N ALA A 5 -23.85 1.67 -4.44
CA ALA A 5 -23.19 2.97 -4.31
C ALA A 5 -22.26 3.05 -3.09
N LEU A 6 -22.68 2.52 -1.93
CA LEU A 6 -21.85 2.48 -0.72
C LEU A 6 -20.60 1.62 -0.91
N VAL A 7 -20.75 0.47 -1.58
CA VAL A 7 -19.62 -0.41 -1.91
C VAL A 7 -18.66 0.26 -2.89
N ALA A 8 -19.18 0.90 -3.94
CA ALA A 8 -18.37 1.64 -4.91
C ALA A 8 -17.60 2.81 -4.28
N ILE A 9 -18.23 3.54 -3.34
CA ILE A 9 -17.57 4.61 -2.58
C ILE A 9 -16.44 4.03 -1.72
N GLY A 10 -16.70 2.97 -0.96
CA GLY A 10 -15.69 2.31 -0.13
C GLY A 10 -14.49 1.82 -0.92
N ALA A 11 -14.74 1.22 -2.09
CA ALA A 11 -13.69 0.79 -2.99
C ALA A 11 -12.91 1.97 -3.63
N SER A 12 -13.61 3.05 -4.00
CA SER A 12 -12.97 4.26 -4.55
C SER A 12 -12.03 4.93 -3.56
N ILE A 13 -12.34 4.88 -2.26
CA ILE A 13 -11.45 5.37 -1.19
C ILE A 13 -10.13 4.59 -1.18
N GLY A 14 -10.15 3.27 -1.43
CA GLY A 14 -8.94 2.46 -1.52
C GLY A 14 -8.00 2.92 -2.65
N ASN A 15 -8.55 3.18 -3.83
CA ASN A 15 -7.77 3.73 -4.96
C ASN A 15 -7.30 5.16 -4.69
N LEU A 16 -8.09 5.97 -3.99
CA LEU A 16 -7.68 7.32 -3.59
C LEU A 16 -6.50 7.28 -2.62
N LEU A 17 -6.52 6.36 -1.63
CA LEU A 17 -5.42 6.15 -0.69
C LEU A 17 -4.13 5.79 -1.43
N GLN A 18 -4.19 4.89 -2.41
CA GLN A 18 -3.02 4.58 -3.25
C GLN A 18 -2.46 5.82 -3.95
N GLY A 19 -3.32 6.63 -4.56
CA GLY A 19 -2.90 7.88 -5.20
C GLY A 19 -2.25 8.85 -4.21
N TRP A 20 -2.71 8.84 -2.96
CA TRP A 20 -2.17 9.67 -1.89
C TRP A 20 -0.78 9.21 -1.41
N ASP A 21 -0.53 7.90 -1.27
CA ASP A 21 0.81 7.40 -0.92
C ASP A 21 1.84 7.82 -1.98
N ASN A 22 1.53 7.61 -3.26
CA ASN A 22 2.44 7.98 -4.36
C ASN A 22 2.74 9.49 -4.37
N ALA A 23 1.74 10.33 -4.11
CA ALA A 23 1.94 11.78 -4.05
C ALA A 23 2.76 12.21 -2.84
N THR A 24 2.51 11.60 -1.68
CA THR A 24 3.23 11.92 -0.44
C THR A 24 4.68 11.46 -0.50
N ILE A 25 4.99 10.27 -1.04
CA ILE A 25 6.39 9.85 -1.17
C ILE A 25 7.17 10.73 -2.15
N ALA A 26 6.56 11.14 -3.27
CA ALA A 26 7.22 12.01 -4.24
C ALA A 26 7.66 13.34 -3.61
N GLY A 27 6.89 13.87 -2.66
CA GLY A 27 7.27 15.07 -1.89
C GLY A 27 8.18 14.79 -0.70
N ALA A 28 7.93 13.70 0.03
CA ALA A 28 8.63 13.37 1.26
C ALA A 28 10.06 12.88 1.01
N VAL A 29 10.32 12.23 -0.13
CA VAL A 29 11.61 11.63 -0.42
C VAL A 29 12.74 12.66 -0.33
N VAL A 30 12.55 13.87 -0.85
CA VAL A 30 13.54 14.97 -0.79
C VAL A 30 13.91 15.35 0.66
N TYR A 31 12.97 15.25 1.59
CA TYR A 31 13.21 15.53 3.01
C TYR A 31 13.87 14.34 3.70
N ILE A 32 13.40 13.12 3.43
CA ILE A 32 13.95 11.87 3.96
C ILE A 32 15.42 11.72 3.53
N THR A 33 15.76 12.02 2.27
CA THR A 33 17.13 11.95 1.77
C THR A 33 18.06 12.94 2.49
N LYS A 34 17.55 14.13 2.83
CA LYS A 34 18.29 15.15 3.58
C LYS A 34 18.48 14.80 5.06
N GLU A 35 17.45 14.28 5.73
CA GLU A 35 17.53 13.94 7.15
C GLU A 35 18.35 12.67 7.41
N LEU A 36 18.23 11.66 6.55
CA LEU A 36 18.93 10.38 6.70
C LEU A 36 20.26 10.29 5.95
N ASN A 37 20.70 11.37 5.27
CA ASN A 37 21.91 11.39 4.42
C ASN A 37 21.97 10.18 3.45
N LEU A 38 20.86 9.92 2.78
CA LEU A 38 20.71 8.77 1.90
C LEU A 38 21.43 8.98 0.57
N GLU A 39 22.07 7.92 0.07
CA GLU A 39 22.57 7.86 -1.29
C GLU A 39 21.41 7.70 -2.29
N THR A 40 21.54 8.25 -3.49
CA THR A 40 20.51 8.19 -4.56
C THR A 40 20.07 6.77 -4.91
N THR A 41 20.97 5.78 -4.78
CA THR A 41 20.64 4.37 -4.97
C THR A 41 19.61 3.88 -3.95
N VAL A 42 19.74 4.30 -2.70
CA VAL A 42 18.86 3.86 -1.61
C VAL A 42 17.52 4.58 -1.66
N GLU A 43 17.50 5.84 -2.12
CA GLU A 43 16.27 6.56 -2.43
C GLU A 43 15.39 5.79 -3.44
N GLY A 44 15.98 5.37 -4.56
CA GLY A 44 15.29 4.56 -5.56
C GLY A 44 14.81 3.22 -4.99
N LEU A 45 15.59 2.62 -4.08
CA LEU A 45 15.21 1.37 -3.41
C LEU A 45 13.97 1.54 -2.54
N VAL A 46 13.82 2.66 -1.83
CA VAL A 46 12.64 2.94 -0.99
C VAL A 46 11.37 2.98 -1.82
N VAL A 47 11.40 3.64 -2.98
CA VAL A 47 10.25 3.69 -3.91
C VAL A 47 10.01 2.31 -4.54
N ALA A 48 11.07 1.60 -4.92
CA ALA A 48 10.97 0.28 -5.52
C ALA A 48 10.41 -0.78 -4.55
N MET A 49 10.66 -0.67 -3.24
CA MET A 49 10.17 -1.65 -2.27
C MET A 49 8.64 -1.71 -2.20
N SER A 50 7.95 -0.58 -2.30
CA SER A 50 6.48 -0.57 -2.38
C SER A 50 5.98 -1.29 -3.64
N LEU A 51 6.64 -1.11 -4.78
CA LEU A 51 6.32 -1.80 -6.04
C LEU A 51 6.59 -3.30 -5.97
N ILE A 52 7.71 -3.70 -5.37
CA ILE A 52 8.07 -5.10 -5.15
C ILE A 52 7.03 -5.76 -4.25
N GLY A 53 6.68 -5.11 -3.13
CA GLY A 53 5.65 -5.59 -2.22
C GLY A 53 4.31 -5.78 -2.95
N ALA A 54 3.87 -4.77 -3.69
CA ALA A 54 2.65 -4.85 -4.48
C ALA A 54 2.69 -5.99 -5.51
N THR A 55 3.81 -6.20 -6.20
CA THR A 55 3.94 -7.27 -7.20
C THR A 55 3.84 -8.67 -6.57
N LEU A 56 4.50 -8.87 -5.42
CA LEU A 56 4.46 -10.14 -4.70
C LEU A 56 3.05 -10.46 -4.20
N ILE A 57 2.38 -9.47 -3.57
CA ILE A 57 1.06 -9.71 -3.00
C ILE A 57 0.00 -9.92 -4.08
N THR A 58 0.07 -9.19 -5.20
CA THR A 58 -0.90 -9.32 -6.31
C THR A 58 -0.80 -10.66 -7.00
N THR A 59 0.40 -11.24 -7.08
CA THR A 59 0.60 -12.60 -7.60
C THR A 59 -0.05 -13.64 -6.69
N CYS A 60 0.03 -13.45 -5.37
CA CYS A 60 -0.55 -14.36 -4.38
C CYS A 60 -2.04 -14.09 -4.09
N SER A 61 -2.55 -12.89 -4.37
CA SER A 61 -3.88 -12.46 -3.94
C SER A 61 -5.01 -13.15 -4.68
N GLY A 62 -4.81 -13.60 -5.92
CA GLY A 62 -5.83 -14.29 -6.71
C GLY A 62 -6.37 -15.55 -6.01
N PRO A 63 -5.55 -16.60 -5.80
CA PRO A 63 -5.98 -17.82 -5.13
C PRO A 63 -6.48 -17.59 -3.69
N ILE A 64 -5.85 -16.65 -2.97
CA ILE A 64 -6.21 -16.30 -1.59
C ILE A 64 -7.59 -15.63 -1.55
N SER A 65 -7.92 -14.81 -2.54
CA SER A 65 -9.23 -14.14 -2.65
C SER A 65 -10.36 -15.15 -2.83
N ASP A 66 -10.11 -16.19 -3.61
CA ASP A 66 -11.09 -17.22 -3.90
C ASP A 66 -11.35 -18.13 -2.68
N TRP A 67 -10.35 -18.29 -1.80
CA TRP A 67 -10.47 -19.13 -0.61
C TRP A 67 -10.99 -18.40 0.65
N LEU A 68 -10.47 -17.19 0.94
CA LEU A 68 -10.88 -16.39 2.11
C LEU A 68 -12.12 -15.52 1.87
N GLY A 69 -12.49 -15.29 0.61
CA GLY A 69 -13.50 -14.35 0.22
C GLY A 69 -13.00 -12.90 0.15
N ARG A 70 -13.75 -12.08 -0.60
CA ARG A 70 -13.33 -10.72 -0.99
C ARG A 70 -13.37 -9.68 0.15
N ARG A 71 -14.34 -9.81 1.07
CA ARG A 71 -14.56 -8.84 2.15
C ARG A 71 -13.48 -8.86 3.24
N PRO A 72 -13.03 -10.02 3.76
CA PRO A 72 -11.91 -10.09 4.70
C PRO A 72 -10.61 -9.57 4.09
N MET A 73 -10.36 -9.86 2.82
CA MET A 73 -9.16 -9.42 2.12
C MET A 73 -9.06 -7.89 2.01
N LEU A 74 -10.16 -7.18 1.76
CA LEU A 74 -10.18 -5.70 1.79
C LEU A 74 -9.92 -5.14 3.20
N ILE A 75 -10.41 -5.81 4.24
CA ILE A 75 -10.12 -5.42 5.63
C ILE A 75 -8.64 -5.62 5.93
N THR A 76 -8.06 -6.76 5.55
CA THR A 76 -6.63 -7.06 5.72
C THR A 76 -5.75 -6.04 5.00
N SER A 77 -6.10 -5.64 3.78
CA SER A 77 -5.44 -4.56 3.04
C SER A 77 -5.42 -3.25 3.85
N SER A 78 -6.57 -2.87 4.40
CA SER A 78 -6.70 -1.65 5.21
C SER A 78 -5.86 -1.72 6.49
N VAL A 79 -5.78 -2.89 7.12
CA VAL A 79 -4.93 -3.13 8.30
C VAL A 79 -3.46 -3.01 7.95
N PHE A 80 -3.01 -3.62 6.84
CA PHE A 80 -1.62 -3.48 6.38
C PHE A 80 -1.25 -2.03 6.14
N TYR A 81 -2.15 -1.27 5.49
CA TYR A 81 -1.95 0.16 5.22
C TYR A 81 -1.89 1.01 6.50
N PHE A 82 -2.72 0.69 7.50
CA PHE A 82 -2.68 1.37 8.78
C PHE A 82 -1.39 1.07 9.56
N VAL A 83 -0.97 -0.20 9.57
CA VAL A 83 0.25 -0.63 10.26
C VAL A 83 1.49 -0.09 9.54
N SER A 84 1.55 -0.11 8.22
CA SER A 84 2.67 0.46 7.45
C SER A 84 2.84 1.95 7.75
N GLY A 85 1.75 2.72 7.76
CA GLY A 85 1.78 4.14 8.11
C GLY A 85 2.31 4.40 9.53
N LEU A 86 1.91 3.59 10.51
CA LEU A 86 2.43 3.69 11.88
C LEU A 86 3.93 3.37 11.96
N VAL A 87 4.38 2.33 11.26
CA VAL A 87 5.81 1.96 11.23
C VAL A 87 6.63 3.03 10.50
N MET A 88 6.09 3.63 9.42
CA MET A 88 6.71 4.76 8.73
C MET A 88 6.82 6.00 9.63
N LEU A 89 5.78 6.30 10.43
CA LEU A 89 5.80 7.43 11.35
C LEU A 89 6.92 7.32 12.38
N TRP A 90 7.19 6.09 12.85
CA TRP A 90 8.17 5.85 13.91
C TRP A 90 9.54 5.39 13.39
N SER A 91 9.74 5.38 12.08
CA SER A 91 10.95 4.91 11.40
C SER A 91 12.19 5.72 11.81
N PRO A 92 13.14 5.16 12.59
CA PRO A 92 14.36 5.86 12.99
C PRO A 92 15.53 5.60 12.03
N ASN A 93 15.39 4.62 11.11
CA ASN A 93 16.45 4.17 10.22
C ASN A 93 15.84 3.73 8.88
N VAL A 94 16.63 3.84 7.82
CA VAL A 94 16.30 3.47 6.44
C VAL A 94 15.79 2.04 6.32
N TYR A 95 16.36 1.09 7.06
CA TYR A 95 15.92 -0.31 7.04
C TYR A 95 14.48 -0.48 7.52
N VAL A 96 14.08 0.28 8.55
CA VAL A 96 12.71 0.26 9.06
C VAL A 96 11.77 0.89 8.04
N LEU A 97 12.20 1.99 7.40
CA LEU A 97 11.47 2.62 6.30
C LEU A 97 11.24 1.66 5.12
N LEU A 98 12.25 0.89 4.73
CA LEU A 98 12.17 -0.11 3.65
C LEU A 98 11.16 -1.22 3.97
N VAL A 99 11.18 -1.74 5.20
CA VAL A 99 10.21 -2.75 5.64
C VAL A 99 8.81 -2.17 5.69
N ALA A 100 8.64 -0.94 6.18
CA ALA A 100 7.36 -0.27 6.21
C ALA A 100 6.78 -0.06 4.80
N ARG A 101 7.63 0.33 3.84
CA ARG A 101 7.25 0.47 2.42
C ARG A 101 6.87 -0.85 1.77
N LEU A 102 7.55 -1.93 2.13
CA LEU A 102 7.20 -3.26 1.65
C LEU A 102 5.83 -3.71 2.19
N LEU A 103 5.54 -3.46 3.47
CA LEU A 103 4.22 -3.70 4.08
C LEU A 103 3.14 -2.82 3.45
N ASP A 104 3.47 -1.57 3.16
CA ASP A 104 2.58 -0.64 2.48
C ASP A 104 2.21 -1.15 1.08
N GLY A 105 3.21 -1.62 0.33
CA GLY A 105 3.03 -2.29 -0.96
C GLY A 105 2.10 -3.49 -0.88
N PHE A 106 2.15 -4.28 0.20
CA PHE A 106 1.20 -5.38 0.41
C PHE A 106 -0.24 -4.87 0.59
N GLY A 107 -0.44 -3.79 1.35
CA GLY A 107 -1.75 -3.16 1.51
C GLY A 107 -2.31 -2.66 0.18
N ILE A 108 -1.51 -1.87 -0.55
CA ILE A 108 -1.89 -1.26 -1.83
C ILE A 108 -2.17 -2.31 -2.90
N GLY A 109 -1.29 -3.32 -3.04
CA GLY A 109 -1.45 -4.36 -4.06
C GLY A 109 -2.76 -5.15 -3.88
N LEU A 110 -3.13 -5.45 -2.64
CA LEU A 110 -4.42 -6.05 -2.33
C LEU A 110 -5.59 -5.12 -2.69
N ALA A 111 -5.51 -3.84 -2.31
CA ALA A 111 -6.58 -2.89 -2.63
C ALA A 111 -6.83 -2.81 -4.14
N VAL A 112 -5.78 -2.63 -4.96
CA VAL A 112 -5.90 -2.48 -6.42
C VAL A 112 -6.49 -3.70 -7.09
N THR A 113 -6.13 -4.90 -6.64
CA THR A 113 -6.63 -6.14 -7.26
C THR A 113 -8.06 -6.45 -6.84
N LEU A 114 -8.43 -6.17 -5.58
CA LEU A 114 -9.71 -6.56 -5.02
C LEU A 114 -10.82 -5.54 -5.23
N VAL A 115 -10.48 -4.25 -5.28
CA VAL A 115 -11.44 -3.16 -5.50
C VAL A 115 -12.28 -3.34 -6.77
N PRO A 116 -11.71 -3.50 -7.98
CA PRO A 116 -12.50 -3.66 -9.20
C PRO A 116 -13.31 -4.97 -9.18
N VAL A 117 -12.72 -6.03 -8.62
CA VAL A 117 -13.36 -7.34 -8.48
C VAL A 117 -14.52 -7.31 -7.48
N TYR A 118 -14.50 -6.45 -6.47
CA TYR A 118 -15.57 -6.32 -5.48
C TYR A 118 -16.73 -5.42 -5.94
N ILE A 119 -16.46 -4.48 -6.85
CA ILE A 119 -17.49 -3.61 -7.45
C ILE A 119 -18.23 -4.31 -8.61
N SER A 120 -17.56 -5.22 -9.32
CA SER A 120 -18.11 -6.00 -10.44
C SER A 120 -19.11 -7.06 -9.98
#